data_AF-A0A5E3XM41-F1
#
_entry.id   AF-A0A5E3XM41-F1
#
_cell.length_a   1.000
_cell.length_b   1.000
_cell.length_c   1.000
_cell.angle_alpha   90.00
_cell.angle_beta   90.00
_cell.angle_gamma   90.00
#
_symmetry.space_group_name_H-M   'P 1'
#
loop_
_entity.id
_entity.type
_entity.pdbx_description
1 polymer ?
#
loop_
_entity_poly.entity_id
_entity_poly.type
_entity_poly.pdbx_seq_one_letter_code
_entity_poly.pdbx_strand_id
1 'polypeptide(L)'
;MSSQVSEEQDATSEKPLEEQSFFENILTPGSSLHPTFLFIVDFALAFLAMVFISLAVLTSGNVHFYILLGITLALWGSIKWFVYELQNAPPVEPSIQDEKKDQ
;
A
#
# COMPACT_ATOMS: atom_id res chain seq x y z
N MET A 1 54.68 -0.35 11.07
CA MET A 1 54.43 1.10 11.02
C MET A 1 53.74 1.38 9.70
N SER A 2 52.56 1.99 9.80
CA SER A 2 51.51 2.33 8.82
C SER A 2 51.80 2.29 7.31
N SER A 3 50.79 1.78 6.59
CA SER A 3 50.05 2.39 5.45
C SER A 3 49.74 1.26 4.45
N GLN A 4 48.60 0.56 4.50
CA GLN A 4 47.25 0.96 4.06
C GLN A 4 47.20 1.53 2.63
N VAL A 5 46.16 1.10 1.87
CA VAL A 5 45.70 1.58 0.55
C VAL A 5 46.38 0.84 -0.63
N SER A 6 45.71 0.13 -1.53
CA SER A 6 44.30 -0.13 -1.81
C SER A 6 44.21 -1.28 -2.80
N GLU A 7 43.28 -2.20 -2.59
CA GLU A 7 42.42 -2.87 -3.60
C GLU A 7 41.68 -4.01 -2.88
N GLU A 8 41.00 -3.62 -1.79
CA GLU A 8 39.84 -4.38 -1.33
C GLU A 8 38.74 -4.01 -2.33
N GLN A 9 38.58 -4.88 -3.34
CA GLN A 9 37.55 -4.77 -4.35
C GLN A 9 36.23 -5.04 -3.63
N ASP A 10 35.68 -3.93 -3.14
CA ASP A 10 34.36 -3.69 -2.62
C ASP A 10 33.36 -4.66 -3.25
N ALA A 11 33.05 -5.70 -2.48
CA ALA A 11 31.91 -6.56 -2.71
C ALA A 11 30.68 -5.67 -2.67
N THR A 12 30.28 -5.22 -3.86
CA THR A 12 29.03 -4.54 -4.15
C THR A 12 27.90 -5.23 -3.40
N SER A 13 27.52 -4.60 -2.29
CA SER A 13 26.17 -4.45 -1.76
C SER A 13 25.09 -5.29 -2.46
N GLU A 14 25.02 -6.59 -2.16
CA GLU A 14 23.84 -7.40 -2.43
C GLU A 14 22.77 -7.17 -1.34
N LYS A 15 21.99 -6.08 -1.48
CA LYS A 15 20.59 -5.95 -1.03
C LYS A 15 19.95 -4.88 -1.94
N PRO A 16 18.78 -5.11 -2.58
CA PRO A 16 17.62 -5.85 -2.05
C PRO A 16 16.90 -6.77 -3.08
N LEU A 17 16.82 -8.07 -2.80
CA LEU A 17 15.94 -9.01 -3.53
C LEU A 17 14.46 -8.95 -3.06
N GLU A 18 14.16 -8.11 -2.07
CA GLU A 18 12.80 -7.97 -1.50
C GLU A 18 11.88 -7.14 -2.41
N GLU A 19 12.38 -6.11 -3.09
CA GLU A 19 11.54 -5.13 -3.81
C GLU A 19 10.78 -5.75 -4.99
N GLN A 20 11.39 -6.68 -5.72
CA GLN A 20 10.74 -7.33 -6.87
C GLN A 20 9.52 -8.14 -6.45
N SER A 21 9.57 -8.77 -5.27
CA SER A 21 8.45 -9.56 -4.75
C SER A 21 7.24 -8.69 -4.40
N PHE A 22 7.41 -7.46 -3.91
CA PHE A 22 6.29 -6.57 -3.62
C PHE A 22 5.64 -6.04 -4.90
N PHE A 23 6.42 -5.68 -5.92
CA PHE A 23 5.87 -5.24 -7.21
C PHE A 23 5.19 -6.38 -7.97
N GLU A 24 5.76 -7.59 -7.98
CA GLU A 24 5.11 -8.78 -8.56
C GLU A 24 3.86 -9.19 -7.79
N ASN A 25 3.88 -9.09 -6.45
CA ASN A 25 2.68 -9.28 -5.63
C ASN A 25 1.63 -8.21 -5.93
N ILE A 26 1.97 -6.93 -6.13
CA ILE A 26 1.00 -5.89 -6.52
C ILE A 26 0.34 -6.19 -7.88
N LEU A 27 1.06 -6.81 -8.81
CA LEU A 27 0.56 -7.13 -10.15
C LEU A 27 -0.19 -8.47 -10.22
N THR A 28 -0.15 -9.30 -9.18
CA THR A 28 -0.92 -10.53 -9.13
C THR A 28 -2.40 -10.20 -8.86
N PRO A 29 -3.35 -10.71 -9.66
CA PRO A 29 -4.77 -10.42 -9.47
C PRO A 29 -5.22 -10.92 -8.10
N GLY A 30 -5.74 -10.01 -7.25
CA GLY A 30 -6.20 -10.31 -5.89
C GLY A 30 -5.32 -9.77 -4.76
N SER A 31 -4.16 -9.18 -5.07
CA SER A 31 -3.24 -8.60 -4.06
C SER A 31 -3.81 -7.41 -3.29
N SER A 32 -4.82 -6.73 -3.84
CA SER A 32 -5.54 -5.65 -3.16
C SER A 32 -6.27 -6.10 -1.88
N LEU A 33 -6.41 -7.41 -1.64
CA LEU A 33 -7.03 -7.99 -0.45
C LEU A 33 -6.01 -8.32 0.67
N HIS A 34 -4.72 -8.06 0.46
CA HIS A 34 -3.71 -8.27 1.49
C HIS A 34 -3.81 -7.17 2.57
N PRO A 35 -3.87 -7.52 3.88
CA PRO A 35 -4.08 -6.55 4.97
C PRO A 35 -2.98 -5.48 5.04
N THR A 36 -1.78 -5.78 4.53
CA THR A 36 -0.67 -4.82 4.42
C THR A 36 -0.99 -3.66 3.46
N PHE A 37 -1.68 -3.92 2.34
CA PHE A 37 -2.02 -2.89 1.36
C PHE A 37 -2.98 -1.85 1.96
N LEU A 38 -3.96 -2.34 2.72
CA LEU A 38 -4.89 -1.47 3.44
C LEU A 38 -4.18 -0.61 4.48
N PHE A 39 -3.20 -1.15 5.19
CA PHE A 39 -2.40 -0.40 6.15
C PHE A 39 -1.57 0.71 5.46
N ILE A 40 -0.99 0.43 4.30
CA ILE A 40 -0.23 1.41 3.51
C ILE A 40 -1.14 2.54 3.02
N VAL A 41 -2.33 2.21 2.50
CA VAL A 41 -3.31 3.21 2.04
C VAL A 41 -3.84 4.04 3.21
N ASP A 42 -4.14 3.41 4.35
CA ASP A 42 -4.54 4.10 5.59
C ASP A 42 -3.47 5.08 6.05
N PHE A 43 -2.21 4.63 6.09
CA PHE A 43 -1.06 5.47 6.43
C PHE A 43 -0.88 6.64 5.45
N ALA A 44 -0.99 6.41 4.14
CA ALA A 44 -0.87 7.44 3.13
C ALA A 44 -2.00 8.49 3.24
N LEU A 45 -3.24 8.06 3.48
CA LEU A 45 -4.38 8.97 3.68
C LEU A 45 -4.27 9.74 5.01
N ALA A 46 -3.82 9.09 6.08
CA ALA A 46 -3.57 9.74 7.36
C ALA A 46 -2.45 10.78 7.25
N PHE A 47 -1.37 10.46 6.53
CA PHE A 47 -0.29 11.40 6.25
C PHE A 47 -0.78 12.59 5.43
N LEU A 48 -1.59 12.34 4.38
CA LEU A 48 -2.20 13.41 3.59
C LEU A 48 -3.12 14.30 4.43
N ALA A 49 -3.94 13.70 5.29
CA ALA A 49 -4.80 14.45 6.21
C ALA A 49 -3.98 15.30 7.19
N MET A 50 -2.87 14.77 7.73
CA MET A 50 -1.94 15.52 8.57
C MET A 50 -1.34 16.71 7.83
N VAL A 51 -0.94 16.53 6.56
CA VAL A 51 -0.46 17.61 5.69
C VAL A 51 -1.56 18.67 5.50
N PHE A 52 -2.80 18.28 5.18
CA PHE A 52 -3.90 19.24 5.05
C PHE A 52 -4.22 19.99 6.35
N ILE A 53 -4.15 19.33 7.51
CA ILE A 53 -4.30 20.00 8.81
C ILE A 53 -3.18 21.01 9.02
N SER A 54 -1.92 20.64 8.73
CA SER A 54 -0.78 21.54 8.83
C SER A 54 -0.93 22.76 7.92
N LEU A 55 -1.38 22.56 6.67
CA LEU A 55 -1.64 23.65 5.73
C LEU A 55 -2.85 24.51 6.11
N ALA A 56 -3.90 23.92 6.69
CA ALA A 56 -5.07 24.65 7.16
C ALA A 56 -4.70 25.64 8.27
N VAL A 57 -3.81 25.25 9.18
CA VAL A 57 -3.27 26.13 10.24
C VAL A 57 -2.34 27.20 9.66
N LEU A 58 -1.44 26.84 8.74
CA LEU A 58 -0.48 27.79 8.14
C LEU A 58 -1.14 28.84 7.25
N THR A 59 -2.25 28.50 6.59
CA THR A 59 -2.89 29.37 5.58
C THR A 59 -4.04 30.21 6.16
N SER A 60 -4.12 30.39 7.48
CA SER A 60 -5.14 31.21 8.15
C SER A 60 -6.58 30.76 7.86
N GLY A 61 -6.84 29.44 7.79
CA GLY A 61 -8.20 28.90 7.78
C GLY A 61 -8.99 29.08 6.48
N ASN A 62 -8.34 29.03 5.31
CA ASN A 62 -9.06 29.05 4.04
C ASN A 62 -9.98 27.83 3.90
N VAL A 63 -11.28 28.07 3.62
CA VAL A 63 -12.34 27.06 3.52
C VAL A 63 -11.97 25.90 2.57
N HIS A 64 -11.15 26.18 1.56
CA HIS A 64 -10.67 25.19 0.61
C HIS A 64 -10.00 23.98 1.29
N PHE A 65 -9.15 24.21 2.30
CA PHE A 65 -8.45 23.13 3.00
C PHE A 65 -9.38 22.27 3.86
N TYR A 66 -10.45 22.85 4.40
CA TYR A 66 -11.47 22.10 5.13
C TYR A 66 -12.29 21.21 4.20
N ILE A 67 -12.59 21.68 2.98
CA ILE A 67 -13.27 20.86 1.96
C ILE A 67 -12.37 19.70 1.53
N LEU A 68 -11.09 19.97 1.26
CA LEU A 68 -10.12 18.93 0.90
C LEU A 68 -9.99 17.88 2.01
N LEU A 69 -9.87 18.32 3.27
CA LEU A 69 -9.83 17.43 4.43
C LEU A 69 -11.10 16.57 4.54
N GLY A 70 -12.28 17.17 4.34
CA GLY A 70 -13.56 16.45 4.35
C GLY A 70 -13.65 15.38 3.25
N ILE A 71 -13.20 15.69 2.03
CA ILE A 71 -13.16 14.72 0.92
C ILE A 71 -12.15 13.60 1.22
N THR A 72 -10.99 13.91 1.81
CA THR A 72 -10.02 12.89 2.24
C THR A 72 -10.62 11.94 3.27
N LEU A 73 -11.37 12.45 4.26
CA LEU A 73 -12.05 11.61 5.25
C LEU A 73 -13.19 10.78 4.63
N ALA A 74 -13.94 11.35 3.68
CA ALA A 74 -14.99 10.64 2.95
C ALA A 74 -14.39 9.49 2.13
N LEU A 75 -13.25 9.72 1.46
CA LEU A 75 -12.53 8.70 0.71
C LEU A 75 -12.02 7.59 1.64
N TRP A 76 -11.48 7.95 2.80
CA TRP A 76 -11.02 7.00 3.81
C TRP A 76 -12.17 6.11 4.32
N GLY A 77 -13.32 6.70 4.61
CA GLY A 77 -14.54 5.97 4.97
C GLY A 77 -15.03 5.04 3.86
N SER A 78 -15.01 5.49 2.60
CA SER A 78 -15.39 4.68 1.44
C SER A 78 -14.51 3.43 1.28
N ILE A 79 -13.19 3.57 1.47
CA ILE A 79 -12.25 2.43 1.43
C ILE A 79 -12.52 1.45 2.57
N LYS A 80 -12.71 1.94 3.80
CA LYS A 80 -13.02 1.10 4.97
C LYS A 80 -14.33 0.32 4.78
N TRP A 81 -15.36 0.98 4.24
CA TRP A 81 -16.62 0.34 3.91
C TRP A 81 -16.45 -0.69 2.78
N PHE A 82 -15.71 -0.36 1.72
CA PHE A 82 -15.44 -1.27 0.62
C PHE A 82 -14.73 -2.56 1.06
N VAL A 83 -13.75 -2.45 1.96
CA VAL A 83 -13.06 -3.63 2.54
C VAL A 83 -14.01 -4.46 3.38
N TYR A 84 -14.81 -3.81 4.22
CA TYR A 84 -15.80 -4.50 5.04
C TYR A 84 -16.81 -5.26 4.16
N GLU A 85 -17.28 -4.63 3.09
CA GLU A 85 -18.18 -5.24 2.13
C GLU A 85 -17.54 -6.44 1.41
N LEU A 86 -16.27 -6.32 0.99
CA LEU A 86 -15.52 -7.43 0.40
C LEU A 86 -15.35 -8.63 1.34
N GLN A 87 -15.19 -8.39 2.65
CA GLN A 87 -15.11 -9.47 3.65
C GLN A 87 -16.46 -10.16 3.89
N ASN A 88 -17.57 -9.46 3.66
CA ASN A 88 -18.92 -10.00 3.82
C ASN A 88 -19.46 -10.62 2.52
N ALA A 89 -18.82 -10.36 1.38
CA ALA A 89 -19.18 -10.98 0.12
C ALA A 89 -18.97 -12.51 0.22
N PRO A 90 -19.96 -13.33 -0.18
CA PRO A 90 -19.82 -14.78 -0.12
C PRO A 90 -18.61 -15.22 -0.95
N PRO A 91 -17.84 -16.21 -0.48
CA PRO A 91 -16.70 -16.72 -1.25
C PRO A 91 -17.22 -17.18 -2.60
N VAL A 92 -16.66 -16.62 -3.68
CA VAL A 92 -16.78 -17.22 -5.00
C VAL A 92 -16.20 -18.63 -4.85
N GLU A 93 -17.07 -19.63 -4.85
CA GLU A 93 -16.65 -21.03 -4.85
C GLU A 93 -15.64 -21.20 -5.99
N PRO A 94 -14.40 -21.65 -5.72
CA PRO A 94 -13.54 -22.11 -6.78
C PRO A 94 -14.30 -23.26 -7.44
N SER A 95 -14.64 -23.08 -8.71
CA SER A 95 -15.15 -24.15 -9.54
C SER A 95 -14.22 -25.35 -9.39
N ILE A 96 -14.72 -26.37 -8.70
CA ILE A 96 -14.23 -27.74 -8.76
C ILE A 96 -14.24 -28.13 -10.24
N GLN A 97 -13.08 -28.04 -10.89
CA GLN A 97 -12.77 -28.73 -12.15
C GLN A 97 -11.33 -29.23 -12.10
N ASP A 98 -10.97 -29.86 -10.98
CA ASP A 98 -10.22 -31.11 -11.06
C ASP A 98 -11.26 -32.23 -11.30
N GLU A 99 -10.93 -33.20 -12.15
CA GLU A 99 -11.69 -34.43 -12.47
C GLU A 99 -12.88 -34.37 -13.47
N LYS A 100 -12.53 -34.25 -14.77
CA LYS A 100 -13.12 -35.01 -15.92
C LYS A 100 -12.22 -34.66 -17.11
N LYS A 101 -11.50 -35.56 -17.79
CA LYS A 101 -11.85 -36.93 -18.19
C LYS A 101 -10.61 -37.51 -18.93
N ASP A 102 -9.81 -38.31 -18.23
CA ASP A 102 -9.12 -39.46 -18.86
C ASP A 102 -10.23 -40.48 -19.16
N GLN A 103 -10.79 -40.42 -20.36
CA GLN A 103 -11.57 -41.50 -20.97
C GLN A 103 -11.53 -41.34 -22.48
#